data_AF-A0AAV6Y5L5-F1
#
_entry.id   AF-A0AAV6Y5L5-F1
#
_cell.length_a   1.000
_cell.length_b   1.000
_cell.length_c   1.000
_cell.angle_alpha   90.00
_cell.angle_beta   90.00
_cell.angle_gamma   90.00
#
_symmetry.space_group_name_H-M   'P 1'
#
loop_
_entity.id
_entity.type
_entity.pdbx_description
1 polymer ?
#
loop_
_entity_poly.entity_id
_entity_poly.type
_entity_poly.pdbx_seq_one_letter_code
_entity_poly.pdbx_strand_id
1 'polypeptide(L)'
;MAKQPFPPCVSFPCDDRECCGQGKYKTTWPNLVGVGAQQAKTVITRDNPLVTVVYTYKGSIIDTDLCCNRVALLLDGNNRVIDEPMFIGRMWDGRSVLSDLLAAIDQAILDGVDVLSLSLGVYGLLLYEHPIAIATFEAVKYGIFVSTAVGNTRPEYK
;
A
#
# COMPACT_ATOMS: atom_id res chain seq x y z
N MET A 1 -12.72 17.71 -20.49
CA MET A 1 -12.79 16.52 -21.37
C MET A 1 -12.32 15.31 -20.57
N ALA A 2 -13.05 14.20 -20.71
CA ALA A 2 -13.02 13.04 -19.81
C ALA A 2 -11.65 12.36 -19.69
N LYS A 3 -11.17 12.21 -18.45
CA LYS A 3 -10.52 10.97 -18.03
C LYS A 3 -11.63 10.15 -17.39
N GLN A 4 -12.16 9.13 -18.07
CA GLN A 4 -12.69 7.98 -17.34
C GLN A 4 -11.66 6.86 -17.45
N PRO A 5 -10.77 6.67 -16.48
CA PRO A 5 -9.95 5.48 -16.52
C PRO A 5 -9.86 4.82 -15.15
N PHE A 6 -9.97 3.50 -15.20
CA PHE A 6 -9.90 2.57 -14.07
C PHE A 6 -11.24 2.38 -13.32
N PRO A 7 -11.71 1.13 -13.10
CA PRO A 7 -12.97 0.88 -12.41
C PRO A 7 -12.96 1.51 -11.02
N PRO A 8 -14.01 2.21 -10.57
CA PRO A 8 -14.05 2.84 -9.26
C PRO A 8 -13.86 1.80 -8.16
N CYS A 9 -13.21 2.18 -7.06
CA CYS A 9 -13.08 1.35 -5.87
C CYS A 9 -14.47 1.14 -5.24
N VAL A 10 -14.85 -0.12 -4.96
CA VAL A 10 -16.15 -0.46 -4.36
C VAL A 10 -15.93 -1.21 -3.04
N SER A 11 -15.61 -0.44 -2.00
CA SER A 11 -15.39 -0.97 -0.64
C SER A 11 -16.59 -0.73 0.26
N PHE A 12 -17.27 0.41 0.20
CA PHE A 12 -18.30 0.77 1.19
C PHE A 12 -19.50 -0.22 1.24
N PRO A 13 -19.87 -0.79 2.42
CA PRO A 13 -19.38 -0.53 3.78
C PRO A 13 -18.25 -1.46 4.29
N CYS A 14 -17.67 -2.32 3.44
CA CYS A 14 -16.52 -3.17 3.75
C CYS A 14 -15.19 -2.39 3.80
N ASP A 15 -14.53 -2.40 4.95
CA ASP A 15 -13.21 -1.80 5.17
C ASP A 15 -12.14 -2.83 5.59
N ASP A 16 -12.48 -4.13 5.59
CA ASP A 16 -11.56 -5.23 5.85
C ASP A 16 -11.61 -6.35 4.80
N ARG A 17 -10.60 -7.24 4.83
CA ARG A 17 -10.47 -8.36 3.88
C ARG A 17 -11.51 -9.46 4.11
N GLU A 18 -12.02 -9.61 5.33
CA GLU A 18 -13.03 -10.62 5.67
C GLU A 18 -14.37 -10.29 4.99
N CYS A 19 -14.75 -9.01 4.99
CA CYS A 19 -15.94 -8.48 4.34
C CYS A 19 -15.84 -8.55 2.82
N CYS A 20 -14.67 -8.25 2.22
CA CYS A 20 -14.51 -8.23 0.76
C CYS A 20 -14.73 -9.59 0.08
N GLY A 21 -14.53 -10.71 0.80
CA GLY A 21 -14.84 -12.05 0.28
C GLY A 21 -16.31 -12.43 0.36
N GLN A 22 -17.10 -11.65 1.12
CA GLN A 22 -18.52 -11.93 1.43
C GLN A 22 -18.74 -13.37 1.93
N GLY A 23 -17.71 -13.98 2.54
CA GLY A 23 -17.69 -15.39 2.94
C GLY A 23 -17.83 -16.43 1.80
N LYS A 24 -17.85 -15.99 0.52
CA LYS A 24 -18.16 -16.84 -0.64
C LYS A 24 -17.04 -16.91 -1.66
N TYR A 25 -16.33 -15.81 -1.89
CA TYR A 25 -15.32 -15.70 -2.93
C TYR A 25 -13.92 -15.64 -2.33
N LYS A 26 -12.97 -16.18 -3.09
CA LYS A 26 -11.55 -16.18 -2.71
C LYS A 26 -10.98 -14.76 -2.71
N THR A 27 -10.11 -14.49 -1.75
CA THR A 27 -9.57 -13.15 -1.46
C THR A 27 -8.05 -13.08 -1.56
N THR A 28 -7.36 -14.23 -1.47
CA THR A 28 -5.90 -14.35 -1.61
C THR A 28 -5.53 -15.57 -2.46
N TRP A 29 -4.39 -15.52 -3.15
CA TRP A 29 -3.94 -16.58 -4.08
C TRP A 29 -2.45 -16.96 -3.93
N PRO A 30 -2.04 -17.60 -2.82
CA PRO A 30 -0.61 -17.86 -2.54
C PRO A 30 0.08 -18.72 -3.63
N ASN A 31 -0.67 -19.65 -4.24
CA ASN A 31 -0.15 -20.55 -5.27
C ASN A 31 0.12 -19.88 -6.63
N LEU A 32 -0.13 -18.57 -6.77
CA LEU A 32 0.12 -17.84 -8.00
C LEU A 32 1.51 -17.18 -8.04
N VAL A 33 2.28 -17.21 -6.95
CA VAL A 33 3.67 -16.73 -6.94
C VAL A 33 4.49 -17.52 -7.98
N GLY A 34 5.21 -16.81 -8.83
CA GLY A 34 5.99 -17.35 -9.94
C GLY A 34 5.17 -17.69 -11.20
N VAL A 35 3.85 -17.52 -11.21
CA VAL A 35 2.99 -17.76 -12.38
C VAL A 35 3.02 -16.55 -13.33
N GLY A 36 2.83 -16.78 -14.63
CA GLY A 36 2.76 -15.68 -15.61
C GLY A 36 1.51 -14.81 -15.42
N ALA A 37 1.66 -13.50 -15.61
CA ALA A 37 0.62 -12.49 -15.32
C ALA A 37 -0.75 -12.77 -15.96
N GLN A 38 -0.77 -13.25 -17.22
CA GLN A 38 -2.03 -13.56 -17.92
C GLN A 38 -2.71 -14.79 -17.34
N GLN A 39 -1.94 -15.85 -17.04
CA GLN A 39 -2.47 -17.06 -16.43
C GLN A 39 -3.00 -16.77 -15.02
N ALA A 40 -2.27 -15.99 -14.22
CA ALA A 40 -2.71 -15.55 -12.90
C ALA A 40 -4.01 -14.75 -12.98
N LYS A 41 -4.14 -13.84 -13.95
CA LYS A 41 -5.38 -13.09 -14.19
C LYS A 41 -6.56 -14.00 -14.49
N THR A 42 -6.39 -14.98 -15.37
CA THR A 42 -7.47 -15.94 -15.69
C THR A 42 -7.92 -16.72 -14.45
N VAL A 43 -6.98 -17.15 -13.60
CA VAL A 43 -7.30 -17.85 -12.35
C VAL A 43 -8.07 -16.95 -11.39
N ILE A 44 -7.59 -15.73 -11.16
CA ILE A 44 -8.21 -14.78 -10.22
C ILE A 44 -9.63 -14.43 -10.66
N THR A 45 -9.83 -14.04 -11.93
CA THR A 45 -11.16 -13.67 -12.44
C THR A 45 -12.13 -14.84 -12.46
N ARG A 46 -11.64 -16.07 -12.63
CA ARG A 46 -12.47 -17.28 -12.52
C ARG A 46 -12.88 -17.57 -11.08
N ASP A 47 -11.93 -17.46 -10.14
CA ASP A 47 -12.17 -17.76 -8.73
C ASP A 47 -13.01 -16.67 -8.04
N ASN A 48 -12.89 -15.41 -8.49
CA ASN A 48 -13.67 -14.27 -8.01
C ASN A 48 -14.07 -13.37 -9.19
N PRO A 49 -15.30 -13.46 -9.72
CA PRO A 49 -15.74 -12.66 -10.86
C PRO A 49 -16.05 -11.20 -10.50
N LEU A 50 -16.04 -10.83 -9.21
CA LEU A 50 -16.34 -9.47 -8.75
C LEU A 50 -15.11 -8.55 -8.78
N VAL A 51 -13.94 -9.08 -9.14
CA VAL A 51 -12.67 -8.35 -9.04
C VAL A 51 -12.06 -8.05 -10.39
N THR A 52 -11.40 -6.90 -10.46
CA THR A 52 -10.53 -6.52 -11.56
C THR A 52 -9.08 -6.74 -11.16
N VAL A 53 -8.32 -7.42 -12.01
CA VAL A 53 -6.89 -7.58 -11.82
C VAL A 53 -6.15 -6.34 -12.30
N VAL A 54 -5.28 -5.84 -11.43
CA VAL A 54 -4.46 -4.64 -11.62
C VAL A 54 -3.01 -5.10 -11.69
N TYR A 55 -2.34 -4.80 -12.79
CA TYR A 55 -0.92 -5.10 -12.92
C TYR A 55 -0.11 -3.99 -12.28
N THR A 56 0.78 -4.39 -11.39
CA THR A 56 1.72 -3.52 -10.69
C THR A 56 3.13 -4.04 -10.95
N TYR A 57 4.09 -3.14 -11.13
CA TYR A 57 5.49 -3.51 -11.28
C TYR A 57 6.28 -3.07 -10.06
N LYS A 58 7.33 -3.82 -9.72
CA LYS A 58 8.24 -3.49 -8.61
C LYS A 58 8.69 -2.01 -8.71
N GLY A 59 8.52 -1.26 -7.62
CA GLY A 59 8.82 0.18 -7.55
C GLY A 59 7.67 1.12 -7.95
N SER A 60 6.51 0.59 -8.35
CA SER A 60 5.31 1.41 -8.58
C SER A 60 4.64 1.80 -7.26
N ILE A 61 4.19 3.06 -7.16
CA ILE A 61 3.33 3.50 -6.05
C ILE A 61 1.95 2.86 -6.27
N ILE A 62 1.54 1.99 -5.34
CA ILE A 62 0.23 1.34 -5.37
C ILE A 62 -0.77 2.23 -4.63
N ASP A 63 -1.96 2.35 -5.19
CA ASP A 63 -3.13 2.95 -4.53
C ASP A 63 -3.32 2.31 -3.14
N THR A 64 -3.28 3.13 -2.09
CA THR A 64 -3.30 2.67 -0.69
C THR A 64 -4.70 2.35 -0.19
N ASP A 65 -5.73 2.63 -1.00
CA ASP A 65 -7.12 2.41 -0.62
C ASP A 65 -7.52 0.93 -0.76
N LEU A 66 -8.24 0.42 0.24
CA LEU A 66 -8.85 -0.91 0.15
C LEU A 66 -10.01 -0.90 -0.82
N CYS A 67 -9.89 -1.75 -1.84
CA CYS A 67 -10.85 -1.98 -2.89
C CYS A 67 -11.18 -3.48 -2.99
N CYS A 68 -12.35 -3.86 -2.47
CA CYS A 68 -12.85 -5.23 -2.56
C CYS A 68 -13.02 -5.72 -4.01
N ASN A 69 -13.07 -4.81 -4.98
CA ASN A 69 -13.21 -5.13 -6.39
C ASN A 69 -11.88 -5.05 -7.18
N ARG A 70 -10.72 -4.93 -6.52
CA ARG A 70 -9.42 -4.89 -7.19
C ARG A 70 -8.43 -5.84 -6.53
N VAL A 71 -7.71 -6.61 -7.35
CA VAL A 71 -6.60 -7.49 -6.90
C VAL A 71 -5.34 -7.08 -7.62
N ALA A 72 -4.27 -6.80 -6.88
CA ALA A 72 -2.99 -6.45 -7.47
C ALA A 72 -2.16 -7.71 -7.81
N LEU A 73 -1.55 -7.70 -8.99
CA LEU A 73 -0.48 -8.62 -9.37
C LEU A 73 0.82 -7.82 -9.44
N LEU A 74 1.70 -8.01 -8.46
CA LEU A 74 3.06 -7.48 -8.57
C LEU A 74 3.91 -8.39 -9.43
N LEU A 75 4.48 -7.79 -10.47
CA LEU A 75 5.22 -8.49 -11.49
C LEU A 75 6.72 -8.13 -11.43
N ASP A 76 7.56 -9.12 -11.77
CA ASP A 76 8.96 -8.90 -12.11
C ASP A 76 9.12 -8.36 -13.55
N GLY A 77 10.38 -8.13 -13.96
CA GLY A 77 10.71 -7.74 -15.33
C GLY A 77 10.41 -8.80 -16.39
N ASN A 78 10.06 -10.03 -16.00
CA ASN A 78 9.67 -11.13 -16.88
C ASN A 78 8.14 -11.38 -16.88
N ASN A 79 7.35 -10.45 -16.33
CA ASN A 79 5.89 -10.55 -16.20
C ASN A 79 5.41 -11.77 -15.40
N ARG A 80 6.17 -12.18 -14.38
CA ARG A 80 5.79 -13.23 -13.43
C ARG A 80 5.43 -12.62 -12.08
N VAL A 81 4.46 -13.22 -11.40
CA VAL A 81 4.00 -12.79 -10.09
C VAL A 81 5.11 -12.99 -9.06
N ILE A 82 5.45 -11.96 -8.30
CA ILE A 82 6.52 -12.02 -7.28
C ILE A 82 6.02 -12.06 -5.84
N ASP A 83 4.74 -11.78 -5.63
CA ASP A 83 4.14 -11.74 -4.30
C ASP A 83 2.71 -12.28 -4.36
N GLU A 84 2.18 -12.70 -3.21
CA GLU A 84 0.85 -13.27 -3.09
C GLU A 84 -0.22 -12.27 -3.55
N PRO A 85 -0.99 -12.59 -4.62
CA PRO A 85 -2.08 -11.73 -5.05
C PRO A 85 -3.18 -11.69 -3.99
N MET A 86 -3.64 -10.47 -3.69
CA MET A 86 -4.72 -10.19 -2.75
C MET A 86 -5.41 -8.87 -3.12
N PHE A 87 -6.53 -8.57 -2.46
CA PHE A 87 -7.20 -7.28 -2.66
C PHE A 87 -6.25 -6.11 -2.47
N ILE A 88 -6.37 -5.11 -3.34
CA ILE A 88 -5.75 -3.80 -3.10
C ILE A 88 -6.39 -3.28 -1.83
N GLY A 89 -5.57 -3.00 -0.84
CA GLY A 89 -5.86 -2.74 0.56
C GLY A 89 -4.64 -2.09 1.12
N ARG A 90 -4.81 -1.16 2.08
CA ARG A 90 -3.70 -0.50 2.79
C ARG A 90 -2.60 -1.53 2.98
N MET A 91 -1.55 -1.45 2.16
CA MET A 91 -0.47 -2.43 2.12
C MET A 91 -0.89 -3.85 1.64
N TRP A 92 -0.43 -4.42 0.52
CA TRP A 92 0.97 -4.77 0.25
C TRP A 92 1.82 -4.58 1.50
N ASP A 93 1.64 -5.50 2.46
CA ASP A 93 2.28 -5.57 3.79
C ASP A 93 3.25 -4.41 4.03
N GLY A 94 2.89 -3.42 4.83
CA GLY A 94 3.68 -2.20 5.07
C GLY A 94 4.90 -2.47 5.93
N ARG A 95 5.47 -3.64 5.73
CA ARG A 95 6.84 -3.99 5.96
C ARG A 95 7.74 -3.40 4.87
N SER A 96 7.34 -3.22 3.60
CA SER A 96 8.30 -2.72 2.60
C SER A 96 8.53 -1.20 2.69
N VAL A 97 7.54 -0.37 2.39
CA VAL A 97 7.73 1.10 2.35
C VAL A 97 8.08 1.70 3.72
N LEU A 98 7.49 1.19 4.80
CA LEU A 98 7.76 1.73 6.13
C LEU A 98 9.15 1.33 6.62
N SER A 99 9.60 0.08 6.41
CA SER A 99 10.96 -0.29 6.82
C SER A 99 12.01 0.46 6.01
N ASP A 100 11.80 0.62 4.70
CA ASP A 100 12.66 1.43 3.84
C ASP A 100 12.71 2.90 4.30
N LEU A 101 11.56 3.46 4.70
CA LEU A 101 11.49 4.82 5.25
C LEU A 101 12.25 4.94 6.58
N LEU A 102 12.06 3.99 7.49
CA LEU A 102 12.76 4.00 8.78
C LEU A 102 14.27 3.89 8.58
N ALA A 103 14.71 2.99 7.69
CA ALA A 103 16.12 2.86 7.33
C ALA A 103 16.69 4.14 6.70
N ALA A 104 15.90 4.84 5.87
CA ALA A 104 16.29 6.12 5.29
C ALA A 104 16.42 7.23 6.34
N ILE A 105 15.53 7.26 7.34
CA ILE A 105 15.62 8.21 8.47
C ILE A 105 16.87 7.90 9.30
N ASP A 106 17.11 6.63 9.64
CA ASP A 106 18.30 6.22 10.39
C ASP A 106 19.58 6.60 9.65
N GLN A 107 19.64 6.36 8.33
CA GLN A 107 20.78 6.76 7.53
C GLN A 107 20.97 8.28 7.48
N ALA A 108 19.89 9.06 7.36
CA ALA A 108 19.99 10.52 7.38
C ALA A 108 20.48 11.07 8.72
N ILE A 109 20.14 10.42 9.84
CA ILE A 109 20.70 10.76 11.17
C ILE A 109 22.20 10.50 11.18
N LEU A 110 22.65 9.34 10.68
CA LEU A 110 24.08 8.99 10.60
C LEU A 110 24.85 9.94 9.68
N ASP A 111 24.23 10.37 8.59
CA ASP A 111 24.81 11.33 7.64
C ASP A 111 24.86 12.76 8.22
N GLY A 112 24.19 13.02 9.35
CA GLY A 112 24.24 14.29 10.05
C GLY A 112 23.55 15.43 9.31
N VAL A 113 22.43 15.16 8.64
CA VAL A 113 21.68 16.19 7.90
C VAL A 113 21.09 17.25 8.83
N ASP A 114 20.95 18.48 8.34
CA ASP A 114 20.34 19.57 9.13
C ASP A 114 18.79 19.53 9.12
N VAL A 115 18.21 19.07 8.00
CA VAL A 115 16.77 19.10 7.75
C VAL A 115 16.28 17.79 7.12
N LEU A 116 15.21 17.24 7.68
CA LEU A 116 14.45 16.13 7.11
C LEU A 116 13.10 16.64 6.56
N SER A 117 12.87 16.47 5.26
CA SER A 117 11.60 16.82 4.61
C SER A 117 10.85 15.55 4.20
N LEU A 118 9.71 15.29 4.84
CA LEU A 118 8.91 14.09 4.65
C LEU A 118 7.54 14.44 4.05
N SER A 119 7.41 14.20 2.74
CA SER A 119 6.14 14.36 2.00
C SER A 119 5.33 13.05 1.98
N LEU A 120 5.18 12.43 3.16
CA LEU A 120 4.50 11.16 3.36
C LEU A 120 3.99 11.06 4.81
N GLY A 121 3.09 10.10 5.07
CA GLY A 121 2.56 9.86 6.40
C GLY A 121 1.67 8.63 6.45
N VAL A 122 1.46 8.11 7.66
CA VAL A 122 0.46 7.07 7.96
C VAL A 122 -0.54 7.64 8.98
N TYR A 123 -1.76 7.12 9.02
CA TYR A 123 -2.82 7.65 9.88
C TYR A 123 -3.36 6.59 10.84
N GLY A 124 -3.95 7.05 11.94
CA GLY A 124 -4.76 6.21 12.84
C GLY A 124 -3.95 5.46 13.90
N LEU A 125 -2.74 5.92 14.23
CA LEU A 125 -1.90 5.34 15.28
C LEU A 125 -1.62 6.37 16.37
N LEU A 126 -1.52 5.91 17.62
CA LEU A 126 -1.07 6.72 18.75
C LEU A 126 0.42 7.01 18.60
N LEU A 127 0.91 8.14 19.14
CA LEU A 127 2.29 8.61 18.93
C LEU A 127 3.36 7.55 19.26
N TYR A 128 3.17 6.77 20.33
CA TYR A 128 4.10 5.74 20.78
C TYR A 128 4.00 4.42 20.00
N GLU A 129 2.99 4.28 19.15
CA GLU A 129 2.82 3.20 18.18
C GLU A 129 3.07 3.69 16.75
N HIS A 130 3.33 4.99 16.56
CA HIS A 130 3.46 5.60 15.25
C HIS A 130 4.94 5.58 14.80
N PRO A 131 5.31 4.68 13.88
CA PRO A 131 6.72 4.41 13.55
C PRO A 131 7.46 5.64 13.03
N ILE A 132 6.81 6.46 12.18
CA ILE A 132 7.41 7.71 11.68
C ILE A 132 7.60 8.71 12.83
N ALA A 133 6.70 8.77 13.81
CA ALA A 133 6.79 9.73 14.92
C ALA A 133 7.94 9.33 15.85
N ILE A 134 8.10 8.03 16.13
CA ILE A 134 9.22 7.50 16.92
C ILE A 134 10.56 7.80 16.24
N ALA A 135 10.69 7.49 14.94
CA ALA A 135 11.94 7.71 14.20
C ALA A 135 12.29 9.20 14.06
N THR A 136 11.32 10.05 13.74
CA THR A 136 11.54 11.50 13.65
C THR A 136 11.79 12.14 15.01
N PHE A 137 11.21 11.62 16.09
CA PHE A 137 11.55 12.05 17.45
C PHE A 137 13.01 11.74 17.78
N GLU A 138 13.54 10.61 17.32
CA GLU A 138 14.97 10.31 17.44
C GLU A 138 15.81 11.32 16.66
N ALA A 139 15.47 11.60 15.40
CA ALA A 139 16.17 12.62 14.60
C ALA A 139 16.21 14.01 15.29
N VAL A 140 15.11 14.41 15.93
CA VAL A 140 15.05 15.67 16.69
C VAL A 140 16.04 15.69 17.87
N LYS A 141 16.30 14.55 18.54
CA LYS A 141 17.32 14.48 19.61
C LYS A 141 18.73 14.74 19.11
N TYR A 142 18.99 14.44 17.83
CA TYR A 142 20.27 14.75 17.16
C TYR A 142 20.32 16.17 16.58
N GLY A 143 19.32 17.02 16.87
CA GLY A 143 19.29 18.41 16.44
C GLY A 143 18.78 18.62 15.00
N ILE A 144 18.20 17.59 14.39
CA ILE A 144 17.70 17.63 13.01
C ILE A 144 16.29 18.22 12.99
N PHE A 145 16.05 19.25 12.16
CA PHE A 145 14.71 19.82 12.00
C PHE A 145 13.86 18.96 11.06
N VAL A 146 12.67 18.56 11.50
CA VAL A 146 11.77 17.69 10.71
C VAL A 146 10.55 18.46 10.23
N SER A 147 10.30 18.43 8.91
CA SER A 147 9.11 18.96 8.26
C SER A 147 8.28 17.82 7.67
N THR A 148 7.01 17.71 8.05
CA THR A 148 6.12 16.62 7.59
C THR A 148 4.82 17.15 6.98
N ALA A 149 4.29 16.45 5.98
CA ALA A 149 2.97 16.75 5.41
C ALA A 149 1.82 16.38 6.38
N VAL A 150 0.74 17.16 6.38
CA VAL A 150 -0.48 16.89 7.18
C VAL A 150 -1.39 15.86 6.48
N GLY A 151 -1.36 15.83 5.16
CA GLY A 151 -2.24 14.98 4.35
C GLY A 151 -3.16 15.73 3.42
N ASN A 152 -3.71 14.99 2.45
CA ASN A 152 -4.68 15.51 1.48
C ASN A 152 -6.09 14.93 1.72
N THR A 153 -6.33 14.30 2.88
CA THR A 153 -7.62 13.71 3.21
C THR A 153 -8.66 14.80 3.41
N ARG A 154 -9.82 14.60 2.79
CA ARG A 154 -10.93 15.54 2.87
C ARG A 154 -11.33 15.76 4.34
N PRO A 155 -11.65 16.99 4.75
CA PRO A 155 -12.15 17.23 6.10
C PRO A 155 -13.49 16.50 6.29
N GLU A 156 -13.56 15.63 7.30
CA GLU A 156 -14.82 15.10 7.83
C GLU A 156 -15.28 15.99 8.99
N TYR A 157 -15.76 17.19 8.67
CA TYR A 157 -16.54 17.96 9.62
C TYR A 157 -18.01 17.87 9.20
N LYS A 158 -18.85 17.31 10.08
CA LYS A 158 -20.29 17.57 10.12
C LYS A 158 -20.55 18.76 11.02
#